data_AF-A0A9D8BDF9-F1
#
_entry.id   AF-A0A9D8BDF9-F1
#
_cell.length_a   1.000
_cell.length_b   1.000
_cell.length_c   1.000
_cell.angle_alpha   90.00
_cell.angle_beta   90.00
_cell.angle_gamma   90.00
#
_symmetry.space_group_name_H-M   'P 1'
#
loop_
_entity.id
_entity.type
_entity.pdbx_description
1 polymer ?
#
loop_
_entity_poly.entity_id
_entity_poly.type
_entity_poly.pdbx_seq_one_letter_code
_entity_poly.pdbx_strand_id
1 'polypeptide(L)'
;MSFLATIITASIPFYNAYQTYKISSFKIPDSWRKYQFHPSQETIDFANLCGVRGQDVQFFHGTLYGDVARAYGNNSIPESDIAIVMDTALVTFEPSNENDTMRCAANAIIRHEYTHIRNNDTFTRSCLRTIASTAAAVLGVSLLNPLPSLLLTSIASVASHYLYSQFIERRADDAAIKASNKQELLAFHEILKQDQTNNLLMRQSQDLKAKFMISPKGDYRFHPTHPPISSRIAKVEKALSQLD
;
A
#
# COMPACT_ATOMS: atom_id res chain seq x y z
N MET A 1 -22.39 -32.21 -11.69
CA MET A 1 -21.40 -31.66 -10.73
C MET A 1 -22.06 -31.58 -9.36
N SER A 2 -21.42 -31.98 -8.27
CA SER A 2 -22.09 -32.01 -6.96
C SER A 2 -22.33 -30.59 -6.43
N PHE A 3 -23.49 -30.35 -5.84
CA PHE A 3 -23.87 -29.08 -5.22
C PHE A 3 -22.79 -28.55 -4.25
N LEU A 4 -22.13 -29.47 -3.52
CA LEU A 4 -21.04 -29.18 -2.60
C LEU A 4 -19.81 -28.56 -3.29
N ALA A 5 -19.45 -29.02 -4.50
CA ALA A 5 -18.34 -28.47 -5.26
C ALA A 5 -18.57 -27.00 -5.65
N THR A 6 -19.78 -26.68 -6.09
CA THR A 6 -20.18 -25.31 -6.44
C THR A 6 -20.11 -24.38 -5.23
N ILE A 7 -20.56 -24.85 -4.05
CA ILE A 7 -20.47 -24.09 -2.80
C ILE A 7 -19.01 -23.79 -2.43
N ILE A 8 -18.14 -24.81 -2.51
CA ILE A 8 -16.72 -24.65 -2.14
C ILE A 8 -16.02 -23.64 -3.08
N THR A 9 -16.22 -23.74 -4.40
CA THR A 9 -15.62 -22.80 -5.34
C THR A 9 -16.14 -21.37 -5.17
N ALA A 10 -17.42 -21.20 -4.81
CA ALA A 10 -18.02 -19.88 -4.59
C ALA A 10 -17.52 -19.17 -3.30
N SER A 11 -16.93 -19.90 -2.36
CA SER A 11 -16.49 -19.34 -1.07
C SER A 11 -15.48 -18.20 -1.19
N ILE A 12 -14.56 -18.26 -2.15
CA ILE A 12 -13.52 -17.24 -2.38
C ILE A 12 -14.15 -15.93 -2.89
N PRO A 13 -14.96 -15.93 -3.97
CA PRO A 13 -15.74 -14.76 -4.37
C PRO A 13 -16.56 -14.14 -3.23
N PHE A 14 -17.27 -14.96 -2.43
CA PHE A 14 -18.08 -14.46 -1.32
C PHE A 14 -17.23 -13.79 -0.25
N TYR A 15 -16.10 -14.39 0.14
CA TYR A 15 -15.16 -13.77 1.06
C TYR A 15 -14.64 -12.43 0.51
N ASN A 16 -14.26 -12.38 -0.77
CA ASN A 16 -13.77 -11.16 -1.40
C ASN A 16 -14.84 -10.05 -1.46
N ALA A 17 -16.09 -10.41 -1.76
CA ALA A 17 -17.22 -9.49 -1.73
C ALA A 17 -17.47 -8.94 -0.32
N TYR A 18 -17.40 -9.80 0.71
CA TYR A 18 -17.51 -9.38 2.10
C TYR A 18 -16.39 -8.41 2.52
N GLN A 19 -15.15 -8.66 2.12
CA GLN A 19 -14.05 -7.73 2.37
C GLN A 19 -14.27 -6.39 1.65
N THR A 20 -14.77 -6.42 0.41
CA THR A 20 -15.11 -5.21 -0.35
C THR A 20 -16.18 -4.39 0.38
N TYR A 21 -17.24 -5.05 0.87
CA TYR A 21 -18.27 -4.41 1.69
C TYR A 21 -17.68 -3.75 2.94
N LYS A 22 -16.84 -4.47 3.71
CA LYS A 22 -16.17 -3.93 4.89
C LYS A 22 -15.35 -2.67 4.61
N ILE A 23 -14.66 -2.63 3.47
CA ILE A 23 -13.88 -1.46 3.05
C ILE A 23 -14.80 -0.28 2.72
N SER A 24 -15.91 -0.54 2.03
CA SER A 24 -16.88 0.51 1.68
C SER A 24 -17.63 1.08 2.89
N SER A 25 -17.70 0.30 3.98
CA SER A 25 -18.34 0.70 5.24
C SER A 25 -17.31 0.97 6.35
N PHE A 26 -16.07 1.30 6.00
CA PHE A 26 -15.02 1.54 6.98
C PHE A 26 -15.40 2.69 7.91
N LYS A 27 -15.12 2.49 9.19
CA LYS A 27 -15.19 3.53 10.22
C LYS A 27 -13.93 3.44 11.06
N ILE A 28 -13.41 4.60 11.43
CA ILE A 28 -12.25 4.67 12.32
C ILE A 28 -12.64 4.06 13.68
N PRO A 29 -11.91 3.06 14.18
CA PRO A 29 -12.17 2.51 15.51
C PRO A 29 -11.84 3.51 16.63
N ASP A 30 -12.69 3.60 17.65
CA ASP A 30 -12.46 4.45 18.83
C ASP A 30 -11.17 4.10 19.59
N SER A 31 -10.67 2.87 19.42
CA SER A 31 -9.44 2.39 20.04
C SER A 31 -8.16 2.92 19.39
N TRP A 32 -8.24 3.52 18.20
CA TRP A 32 -7.08 4.05 17.51
C TRP A 32 -6.57 5.32 18.20
N ARG A 33 -5.26 5.34 18.51
CA ARG A 33 -4.63 6.49 19.15
C ARG A 33 -4.24 7.52 18.10
N LYS A 34 -4.94 8.65 18.11
CA LYS A 34 -4.62 9.79 17.23
C LYS A 34 -3.19 10.24 17.47
N TYR A 35 -2.51 10.51 16.36
CA TYR A 35 -1.22 11.16 16.32
C TYR A 35 -1.42 12.58 15.80
N GLN A 36 -0.86 13.58 16.48
CA GLN A 36 -0.84 14.94 15.97
C GLN A 36 0.34 15.09 15.00
N PHE A 37 0.12 14.64 13.76
CA PHE A 37 0.99 15.02 12.65
C PHE A 37 0.46 16.30 12.02
N HIS A 38 1.36 17.24 11.72
CA HIS A 38 1.05 18.47 11.02
C HIS A 38 1.75 18.45 9.66
N PRO A 39 1.06 18.04 8.57
CA PRO A 39 1.63 18.08 7.23
C PRO A 39 2.03 19.50 6.84
N SER A 40 3.02 19.64 5.96
CA SER A 40 3.33 20.97 5.39
C SER A 40 2.14 21.50 4.57
N GLN A 41 2.10 22.81 4.35
CA GLN A 41 1.03 23.43 3.56
C GLN A 41 0.99 22.85 2.14
N GLU A 42 2.13 22.58 1.51
CA GLU A 42 2.19 21.97 0.18
C GLU A 42 1.61 20.55 0.17
N THR A 43 1.74 19.83 1.28
CA THR A 43 1.15 18.49 1.45
C THR A 43 -0.36 18.57 1.64
N ILE A 44 -0.85 19.58 2.35
CA ILE A 44 -2.29 19.88 2.46
C ILE A 44 -2.86 20.30 1.11
N ASP A 45 -2.15 21.15 0.36
CA ASP A 45 -2.56 21.58 -0.97
C ASP A 45 -2.62 20.40 -1.95
N PHE A 46 -1.65 19.48 -1.87
CA PHE A 46 -1.68 18.23 -2.63
C PHE A 46 -2.88 17.34 -2.25
N ALA A 47 -3.22 17.24 -0.97
CA ALA A 47 -4.42 16.53 -0.52
C ALA A 47 -5.69 17.13 -1.15
N ASN A 48 -5.80 18.46 -1.15
CA ASN A 48 -6.93 19.17 -1.75
C ASN A 48 -7.02 18.91 -3.26
N LEU A 49 -5.88 18.88 -3.97
CA LEU A 49 -5.82 18.48 -5.39
C LEU A 49 -6.20 17.01 -5.64
N CYS A 50 -6.07 16.19 -4.60
CA CYS A 50 -6.52 14.81 -4.58
C CYS A 50 -8.01 14.66 -4.24
N GLY A 51 -8.73 15.77 -4.02
CA GLY A 51 -10.14 15.75 -3.61
C GLY A 51 -10.33 15.29 -2.16
N VAL A 52 -9.26 15.33 -1.36
CA VAL A 52 -9.27 15.01 0.05
C VAL A 52 -9.04 16.32 0.79
N ARG A 53 -10.03 16.83 1.54
CA ARG A 53 -9.79 18.00 2.38
C ARG A 53 -8.73 17.61 3.42
N GLY A 54 -7.50 18.08 3.25
CA GLY A 54 -6.34 17.57 4.01
C GLY A 54 -6.49 17.70 5.54
N GLN A 55 -7.30 18.66 5.99
CA GLN A 55 -7.65 18.89 7.39
C GLN A 55 -8.59 17.82 8.00
N ASP A 56 -9.30 17.06 7.16
CA ASP A 56 -10.26 16.04 7.59
C ASP A 56 -9.61 14.65 7.72
N VAL A 57 -8.37 14.50 7.25
CA VAL A 57 -7.60 13.26 7.40
C VAL A 57 -7.01 13.14 8.79
N GLN A 58 -7.34 12.04 9.45
CA GLN A 58 -6.85 11.74 10.78
C GLN A 58 -5.58 10.88 10.72
N PHE A 59 -4.54 11.31 11.43
CA PHE A 59 -3.29 10.56 11.53
C PHE A 59 -3.30 9.69 12.78
N PHE A 60 -2.80 8.45 12.66
CA PHE A 60 -2.76 7.50 13.76
C PHE A 60 -1.42 6.77 13.82
N HIS A 61 -1.06 6.35 15.02
CA HIS A 61 0.03 5.40 15.19
C HIS A 61 -0.47 3.98 14.93
N GLY A 62 0.35 3.20 14.25
CA GLY A 62 0.17 1.76 14.15
C GLY A 62 1.50 1.02 14.18
N THR A 63 1.42 -0.27 14.46
CA THR A 63 2.46 -1.22 14.07
C THR A 63 2.09 -1.72 12.69
N LEU A 64 2.86 -1.32 11.68
CA LEU A 64 2.64 -1.71 10.31
C LEU A 64 3.71 -2.75 9.95
N TYR A 65 3.29 -4.01 9.83
CA TYR A 65 4.21 -5.11 9.50
C TYR A 65 4.70 -5.00 8.06
N GLY A 66 5.82 -4.28 7.86
CA GLY A 66 6.49 -4.13 6.56
C GLY A 66 6.03 -2.94 5.71
N ASP A 67 5.08 -2.13 6.22
CA ASP A 67 4.66 -0.88 5.56
C ASP A 67 5.06 0.30 6.43
N VAL A 68 5.32 1.43 5.77
CA VAL A 68 5.78 2.66 6.42
C VAL A 68 4.58 3.56 6.78
N ALA A 69 3.57 3.57 5.92
CA ALA A 69 2.26 4.16 6.18
C ALA A 69 1.18 3.34 5.47
N ARG A 70 -0.08 3.59 5.82
CA ARG A 70 -1.23 3.01 5.14
C ARG A 70 -2.45 3.92 5.21
N ALA A 71 -3.01 4.20 4.04
CA ALA A 71 -4.28 4.88 3.87
C ALA A 71 -5.50 3.97 4.17
N TYR A 72 -6.46 4.52 4.90
CA TYR A 72 -7.78 3.97 5.17
C TYR A 72 -8.87 5.00 4.80
N GLY A 73 -10.03 4.49 4.42
CA GLY A 73 -11.10 5.29 3.85
C GLY A 73 -10.99 5.42 2.33
N ASN A 74 -11.91 6.17 1.74
CA ASN A 74 -11.98 6.44 0.31
C ASN A 74 -12.71 7.78 0.09
N ASN A 75 -12.68 8.32 -1.13
CA ASN A 75 -13.29 9.63 -1.44
C ASN A 75 -14.84 9.65 -1.43
N SER A 76 -15.47 8.49 -1.20
CA SER A 76 -16.92 8.29 -1.17
C SER A 76 -17.46 8.07 0.25
N ILE A 77 -16.58 7.95 1.24
CA ILE A 77 -16.90 7.84 2.67
C ILE A 77 -16.90 9.26 3.27
N PRO A 78 -17.75 9.56 4.28
CA PRO A 78 -17.68 10.82 5.00
C PRO A 78 -16.26 11.13 5.44
N GLU A 79 -15.84 12.36 5.23
CA GLU A 79 -14.42 12.74 5.32
C GLU A 79 -13.85 12.56 6.74
N SER A 80 -14.70 12.57 7.76
CA SER A 80 -14.37 12.22 9.14
C SER A 80 -13.85 10.80 9.35
N ASP A 81 -14.02 9.89 8.37
CA ASP A 81 -13.61 8.49 8.44
C ASP A 81 -12.39 8.17 7.54
N ILE A 82 -11.67 9.20 7.06
CA ILE A 82 -10.41 9.03 6.33
C ILE A 82 -9.24 9.06 7.32
N ALA A 83 -8.34 8.09 7.20
CA ALA A 83 -7.20 7.96 8.11
C ALA A 83 -5.92 7.55 7.39
N ILE A 84 -4.79 8.08 7.86
CA ILE A 84 -3.46 7.57 7.51
C ILE A 84 -2.84 7.03 8.80
N VAL A 85 -2.56 5.72 8.80
CA VAL A 85 -1.82 5.09 9.89
C VAL A 85 -0.35 5.13 9.50
N MET A 86 0.51 5.65 10.37
CA MET A 86 1.96 5.67 10.19
C MET A 86 2.60 4.66 11.13
N ASP A 87 3.68 4.01 10.67
CA ASP A 87 4.46 3.15 11.53
C ASP A 87 5.09 3.94 12.68
N THR A 88 5.08 3.35 13.87
CA THR A 88 5.60 3.98 15.08
C THR A 88 7.07 4.37 14.93
N ALA A 89 7.87 3.64 14.16
CA ALA A 89 9.28 3.94 13.94
C ALA A 89 9.51 5.26 13.19
N LEU A 90 8.61 5.69 12.31
CA LEU A 90 8.67 7.02 11.70
C LEU A 90 8.22 8.13 12.66
N VAL A 91 7.30 7.78 13.56
CA VAL A 91 6.66 8.73 14.46
C VAL A 91 7.53 9.03 15.70
N THR A 92 8.32 8.07 16.16
CA THR A 92 9.22 8.22 17.32
C THR A 92 10.40 9.17 17.08
N PHE A 93 10.59 9.66 15.85
CA PHE A 93 11.49 10.77 15.56
C PHE A 93 10.76 12.09 15.82
N GLU A 94 10.55 12.43 17.10
CA GLU A 94 9.93 13.70 17.49
C GLU A 94 10.67 14.91 16.86
N PRO A 95 9.94 15.90 16.31
CA PRO A 95 10.53 17.09 15.76
C PRO A 95 10.89 18.08 16.88
N SER A 96 11.99 17.84 17.59
CA SER A 96 12.65 18.86 18.40
C SER A 96 13.77 19.49 17.57
N ASN A 97 13.41 20.45 16.71
CA ASN A 97 14.32 21.34 15.95
C ASN A 97 15.41 20.72 15.03
N GLU A 98 15.64 19.40 15.00
CA GLU A 98 16.74 18.77 14.24
C GLU A 98 16.33 17.79 13.11
N ASN A 99 15.04 17.59 12.81
CA ASN A 99 14.64 16.58 11.82
C ASN A 99 13.80 17.12 10.65
N ASP A 100 14.28 18.20 10.00
CA ASP A 100 13.74 18.63 8.70
C ASP A 100 13.70 17.46 7.70
N THR A 101 14.69 16.56 7.74
CA THR A 101 14.74 15.35 6.91
C THR A 101 13.56 14.42 7.17
N MET A 102 13.24 14.07 8.43
CA MET A 102 12.12 13.17 8.71
C MET A 102 10.77 13.80 8.36
N ARG A 103 10.59 15.10 8.60
CA ARG A 103 9.39 15.82 8.15
C ARG A 103 9.27 15.81 6.62
N CYS A 104 10.38 16.03 5.92
CA CYS A 104 10.46 15.97 4.48
C CYS A 104 10.11 14.57 3.93
N ALA A 105 10.62 13.51 4.56
CA ALA A 105 10.30 12.14 4.16
C ALA A 105 8.83 11.80 4.43
N ALA A 106 8.31 12.20 5.60
CA ALA A 106 6.91 12.01 5.97
C ALA A 106 5.96 12.70 4.98
N ASN A 107 6.28 13.92 4.53
CA ASN A 107 5.50 14.60 3.49
C ASN A 107 5.43 13.78 2.19
N ALA A 108 6.56 13.28 1.70
CA ALA A 108 6.59 12.45 0.48
C ALA A 108 5.75 11.17 0.64
N ILE A 109 5.86 10.49 1.80
CA ILE A 109 5.08 9.29 2.13
C ILE A 109 3.60 9.62 2.23
N ILE A 110 3.21 10.73 2.85
CA ILE A 110 1.81 11.12 2.98
C ILE A 110 1.19 11.50 1.63
N ARG A 111 1.95 12.14 0.72
CA ARG A 111 1.48 12.36 -0.67
C ARG A 111 1.26 11.04 -1.41
N HIS A 112 2.10 10.04 -1.16
CA HIS A 112 1.89 8.69 -1.68
C HIS A 112 0.55 8.12 -1.15
N GLU A 113 0.31 8.19 0.17
CA GLU A 113 -0.95 7.72 0.78
C GLU A 113 -2.20 8.48 0.29
N TYR A 114 -2.11 9.80 0.12
CA TYR A 114 -3.21 10.59 -0.45
C TYR A 114 -3.58 10.14 -1.86
N THR A 115 -2.61 9.68 -2.64
CA THR A 115 -2.87 9.15 -3.99
C THR A 115 -3.72 7.87 -3.93
N HIS A 116 -3.52 7.03 -2.92
CA HIS A 116 -4.36 5.85 -2.71
C HIS A 116 -5.79 6.19 -2.33
N ILE A 117 -5.98 7.20 -1.48
CA ILE A 117 -7.31 7.69 -1.08
C ILE A 117 -8.03 8.27 -2.29
N ARG A 118 -7.36 9.13 -3.06
CA ARG A 118 -7.90 9.75 -4.29
C ARG A 118 -8.47 8.73 -5.27
N ASN A 119 -7.71 7.65 -5.50
CA ASN A 119 -8.03 6.65 -6.51
C ASN A 119 -8.92 5.52 -5.98
N ASN A 120 -9.34 5.58 -4.70
CA ASN A 120 -10.09 4.52 -4.02
C ASN A 120 -9.40 3.15 -4.15
N ASP A 121 -8.07 3.13 -4.09
CA ASP A 121 -7.29 1.98 -4.53
C ASP A 121 -7.60 0.70 -3.72
N THR A 122 -7.80 0.83 -2.40
CA THR A 122 -8.17 -0.29 -1.54
C THR A 122 -9.52 -0.91 -1.92
N PHE A 123 -10.51 -0.07 -2.25
CA PHE A 123 -11.82 -0.53 -2.71
C PHE A 123 -11.71 -1.17 -4.11
N THR A 124 -11.11 -0.47 -5.07
CA THR A 124 -10.94 -0.94 -6.45
C THR A 124 -10.20 -2.27 -6.50
N ARG A 125 -9.12 -2.43 -5.72
CA ARG A 125 -8.38 -3.69 -5.59
C ARG A 125 -9.26 -4.85 -5.13
N SER A 126 -10.17 -4.58 -4.19
CA SER A 126 -11.08 -5.60 -3.64
C SER A 126 -12.19 -5.95 -4.62
N CYS A 127 -12.73 -4.96 -5.35
CA CYS A 127 -13.66 -5.19 -6.46
C CYS A 127 -13.03 -6.05 -7.57
N LEU A 128 -11.82 -5.71 -8.02
CA LEU A 128 -11.12 -6.46 -9.07
C LEU A 128 -10.86 -7.90 -8.64
N ARG A 129 -10.45 -8.11 -7.38
CA ARG A 129 -10.28 -9.44 -6.80
C ARG A 129 -11.59 -10.24 -6.78
N THR A 130 -12.70 -9.59 -6.44
CA THR A 130 -14.04 -10.19 -6.45
C THR A 130 -14.46 -10.57 -7.87
N ILE A 131 -14.30 -9.66 -8.84
CA ILE A 131 -14.64 -9.89 -10.25
C ILE A 131 -13.80 -11.03 -10.83
N ALA A 132 -12.48 -10.99 -10.66
CA ALA A 132 -11.56 -11.99 -11.19
C ALA A 132 -11.83 -13.39 -10.62
N SER A 133 -12.02 -13.49 -9.30
CA SER A 133 -12.36 -14.77 -8.66
C SER A 133 -13.75 -15.28 -9.07
N THR A 134 -14.74 -14.41 -9.22
CA THR A 134 -16.09 -14.80 -9.68
C THR A 134 -16.05 -15.33 -11.11
N ALA A 135 -15.37 -14.61 -12.02
CA ALA A 135 -15.21 -15.04 -13.40
C ALA A 135 -14.49 -16.40 -13.48
N ALA A 136 -13.41 -16.56 -12.71
CA ALA A 136 -12.67 -17.83 -12.63
C ALA A 136 -13.51 -18.98 -12.06
N ALA A 137 -14.35 -18.72 -11.05
CA ALA A 137 -15.24 -19.71 -10.48
C ALA A 137 -16.30 -20.17 -11.50
N VAL A 138 -16.94 -19.22 -12.20
CA VAL A 138 -17.96 -19.52 -13.23
C VAL A 138 -17.35 -20.35 -14.36
N LEU A 139 -16.21 -19.94 -14.89
CA LEU A 139 -15.52 -20.66 -15.96
C LEU A 139 -14.99 -22.02 -15.48
N GLY A 140 -14.39 -22.07 -14.29
CA GLY A 140 -13.83 -23.29 -13.71
C GLY A 140 -14.90 -24.33 -13.43
N VAL A 141 -16.05 -23.96 -12.85
CA VAL A 141 -17.19 -24.87 -12.64
C VAL A 141 -17.82 -25.30 -13.96
N SER A 142 -17.70 -24.50 -15.03
CA SER A 142 -18.25 -24.90 -16.34
C SER A 142 -17.35 -25.86 -17.11
N LEU A 143 -16.03 -25.80 -16.90
CA LEU A 143 -15.03 -26.45 -17.76
C LEU A 143 -14.15 -27.49 -17.04
N LEU A 144 -14.05 -27.44 -15.72
CA LEU A 144 -13.10 -28.21 -14.94
C LEU A 144 -13.78 -29.01 -13.82
N ASN A 145 -13.03 -29.97 -13.28
CA ASN A 145 -13.39 -30.63 -12.03
C ASN A 145 -13.32 -29.64 -10.84
N PRO A 146 -14.00 -29.93 -9.71
CA PRO A 146 -14.08 -29.02 -8.57
C PRO A 146 -12.74 -28.53 -8.01
N LEU A 147 -11.76 -29.43 -7.87
CA LEU A 147 -10.47 -29.10 -7.27
C LEU A 147 -9.63 -28.16 -8.19
N PRO A 148 -9.43 -28.46 -9.49
CA PRO A 148 -8.82 -27.50 -10.41
C PRO A 148 -9.56 -26.16 -10.50
N SER A 149 -10.90 -26.17 -10.45
CA SER A 149 -11.73 -24.95 -10.44
C SER A 149 -11.47 -24.06 -9.21
N LEU A 150 -11.39 -24.66 -8.03
CA LEU A 150 -11.03 -23.97 -6.79
C LEU A 150 -9.62 -23.36 -6.86
N LEU A 151 -8.65 -24.12 -7.39
CA LEU A 151 -7.29 -23.64 -7.55
C LEU A 151 -7.23 -22.45 -8.52
N LEU A 152 -7.91 -22.55 -9.67
CA LEU A 152 -8.00 -21.45 -10.64
C LEU A 152 -8.62 -20.19 -10.02
N THR A 153 -9.70 -20.35 -9.27
CA THR A 153 -10.38 -19.26 -8.55
C THR A 153 -9.44 -18.58 -7.55
N SER A 154 -8.66 -19.38 -6.82
CA SER A 154 -7.66 -18.89 -5.86
C SER A 154 -6.53 -18.12 -6.56
N ILE A 155 -6.00 -18.67 -7.65
CA ILE A 155 -4.95 -18.04 -8.45
C ILE A 155 -5.45 -16.72 -9.02
N ALA A 156 -6.64 -16.67 -9.61
CA ALA A 156 -7.23 -15.45 -10.14
C ALA A 156 -7.40 -14.37 -9.06
N SER A 157 -7.84 -14.76 -7.85
CA SER A 157 -7.95 -13.87 -6.70
C SER A 157 -6.60 -13.29 -6.27
N VAL A 158 -5.55 -14.11 -6.20
CA VAL A 158 -4.21 -13.67 -5.76
C VAL A 158 -3.51 -12.85 -6.84
N ALA A 159 -3.57 -13.30 -8.10
CA ALA A 159 -2.92 -12.63 -9.23
C ALA A 159 -3.50 -11.23 -9.48
N SER A 160 -4.83 -11.08 -9.44
CA SER A 160 -5.47 -9.76 -9.56
C SER A 160 -5.05 -8.80 -8.44
N HIS A 161 -5.00 -9.29 -7.20
CA HIS A 161 -4.51 -8.51 -6.07
C HIS A 161 -3.05 -8.08 -6.23
N TYR A 162 -2.19 -9.02 -6.64
CA TYR A 162 -0.76 -8.78 -6.88
C TYR A 162 -0.55 -7.73 -7.98
N LEU A 163 -1.10 -7.98 -9.17
CA LEU A 163 -0.87 -7.13 -10.35
C LEU A 163 -1.41 -5.72 -10.14
N TYR A 164 -2.60 -5.60 -9.54
CA TYR A 164 -3.18 -4.29 -9.28
C TYR A 164 -2.42 -3.54 -8.19
N SER A 165 -1.98 -4.22 -7.11
CA SER A 165 -1.18 -3.57 -6.06
C SER A 165 0.13 -2.99 -6.62
N GLN A 166 0.87 -3.77 -7.41
CA GLN A 166 2.07 -3.29 -8.08
C GLN A 166 1.83 -2.06 -8.97
N PHE A 167 0.67 -2.02 -9.65
CA PHE A 167 0.30 -0.91 -10.51
C PHE A 167 -0.01 0.37 -9.72
N ILE A 168 -0.85 0.28 -8.67
CA ILE A 168 -1.26 1.44 -7.87
C ILE A 168 -0.08 2.04 -7.09
N GLU A 169 0.80 1.20 -6.54
CA GLU A 169 1.97 1.65 -5.78
C GLU A 169 2.96 2.41 -6.67
N ARG A 170 3.17 1.95 -7.91
CA ARG A 170 3.99 2.68 -8.88
C ARG A 170 3.41 4.05 -9.18
N ARG A 171 2.08 4.15 -9.32
CA ARG A 171 1.39 5.41 -9.58
C ARG A 171 1.41 6.35 -8.38
N ALA A 172 1.27 5.81 -7.17
CA ALA A 172 1.38 6.57 -5.93
C ALA A 172 2.79 7.13 -5.75
N ASP A 173 3.82 6.32 -5.99
CA ASP A 173 5.21 6.78 -6.02
C ASP A 173 5.41 7.88 -7.08
N ASP A 174 4.93 7.69 -8.32
CA ASP A 174 5.11 8.68 -9.39
C ASP A 174 4.42 10.02 -9.06
N ALA A 175 3.24 9.97 -8.45
CA ALA A 175 2.52 11.16 -8.02
C ALA A 175 3.23 11.88 -6.87
N ALA A 176 3.67 11.14 -5.86
CA ALA A 176 4.41 11.68 -4.72
C ALA A 176 5.74 12.30 -5.16
N ILE A 177 6.52 11.59 -5.98
CA ILE A 177 7.81 12.06 -6.49
C ILE A 177 7.64 13.36 -7.29
N LYS A 178 6.65 13.42 -8.17
CA LYS A 178 6.39 14.62 -8.98
C LYS A 178 5.98 15.83 -8.14
N ALA A 179 5.31 15.60 -7.02
CA ALA A 179 4.83 16.66 -6.13
C ALA A 179 5.85 17.07 -5.04
N SER A 180 6.95 16.33 -4.90
CA SER A 180 7.96 16.56 -3.88
C SER A 180 9.04 17.54 -4.33
N ASN A 181 9.48 18.39 -3.41
CA ASN A 181 10.65 19.23 -3.60
C ASN A 181 11.95 18.42 -3.41
N LYS A 182 13.10 19.05 -3.68
CA LYS A 182 14.41 18.39 -3.61
C LYS A 182 14.72 17.81 -2.23
N GLN A 183 14.42 18.54 -1.15
CA GLN A 183 14.66 18.10 0.22
C GLN A 183 13.80 16.87 0.58
N GLU A 184 12.54 16.87 0.17
CA GLU A 184 11.61 15.75 0.33
C GLU A 184 12.05 14.51 -0.45
N LEU A 185 12.54 14.68 -1.68
CA LEU A 185 13.07 13.58 -2.48
C LEU A 185 14.36 13.01 -1.89
N LEU A 186 15.28 13.84 -1.40
CA LEU A 186 16.49 13.38 -0.72
C LEU A 186 16.14 12.59 0.54
N ALA A 187 15.23 13.11 1.35
CA ALA A 187 14.80 12.43 2.56
C ALA A 187 14.08 11.09 2.29
N PHE A 188 13.23 11.06 1.25
CA PHE A 188 12.55 9.83 0.83
C PHE A 188 13.55 8.80 0.28
N HIS A 189 14.57 9.24 -0.46
CA HIS A 189 15.66 8.37 -0.93
C HIS A 189 16.42 7.72 0.23
N GLU A 190 16.76 8.48 1.27
CA GLU A 190 17.46 7.96 2.45
C GLU A 190 16.65 6.86 3.17
N ILE A 191 15.33 7.05 3.35
CA ILE A 191 14.48 6.01 3.95
C ILE A 191 14.49 4.73 3.09
N LEU A 192 14.34 4.85 1.77
CA LEU A 192 14.37 3.68 0.88
C LEU A 192 15.74 2.98 0.89
N LYS A 193 16.85 3.74 0.99
CA LYS A 193 18.20 3.16 1.12
C LYS A 193 18.40 2.48 2.46
N GLN A 194 17.86 3.02 3.53
CA GLN A 194 17.90 2.41 4.86
C GLN A 194 17.14 1.07 4.86
N ASP A 195 15.94 1.02 4.31
CA ASP A 195 15.17 -0.21 4.15
C ASP A 195 15.90 -1.24 3.28
N GLN A 196 16.53 -0.80 2.19
CA GLN A 196 17.34 -1.67 1.33
C GLN A 196 18.53 -2.25 2.10
N THR A 197 19.19 -1.43 2.93
CA THR A 197 20.31 -1.84 3.77
C THR A 197 19.88 -2.85 4.82
N ASN A 198 18.76 -2.60 5.51
CA ASN A 198 18.18 -3.52 6.48
C ASN A 198 17.89 -4.89 5.85
N ASN A 199 17.31 -4.91 4.64
CA ASN A 199 17.06 -6.15 3.91
C ASN A 199 18.36 -6.90 3.57
N LEU A 200 19.41 -6.18 3.17
CA LEU A 200 20.71 -6.78 2.88
C LEU A 200 21.37 -7.35 4.14
N LEU A 201 21.28 -6.66 5.28
CA LEU A 201 21.76 -7.17 6.56
C LEU A 201 21.00 -8.43 6.99
N MET A 202 19.67 -8.43 6.87
CA MET A 202 18.86 -9.63 7.11
C MET A 202 19.28 -10.79 6.20
N ARG A 203 19.56 -10.54 4.92
CA ARG A 203 20.05 -11.55 3.98
C ARG A 203 21.42 -12.12 4.39
N GLN A 204 22.28 -11.32 5.01
CA GLN A 204 23.62 -11.72 5.43
C GLN A 204 23.63 -12.58 6.71
N SER A 205 22.54 -12.60 7.49
CA SER A 205 22.40 -13.30 8.79
C SER A 205 22.49 -14.85 8.74
N GLN A 206 23.00 -15.44 7.66
CA GLN A 206 23.09 -16.88 7.39
C GLN A 206 21.76 -17.65 7.33
N ASP A 207 20.61 -17.01 7.56
CA ASP A 207 19.30 -17.63 7.36
C ASP A 207 19.03 -17.93 5.87
N LEU A 208 18.85 -19.22 5.55
CA LEU A 208 18.49 -19.67 4.21
C LEU A 208 17.15 -19.09 3.75
N LYS A 209 16.20 -18.87 4.66
CA LYS A 209 14.92 -18.24 4.36
C LYS A 209 15.13 -16.79 3.94
N ALA A 210 15.92 -16.01 4.67
CA ALA A 210 16.27 -14.65 4.26
C ALA A 210 16.96 -14.60 2.88
N LYS A 211 17.88 -15.55 2.60
CA LYS A 211 18.53 -15.66 1.29
C LYS A 211 17.58 -16.04 0.14
N PHE A 212 16.51 -16.76 0.43
CA PHE A 212 15.47 -17.08 -0.54
C PHE A 212 14.49 -15.91 -0.73
N MET A 213 14.09 -15.26 0.35
CA MET A 213 13.08 -14.20 0.34
C MET A 213 13.59 -12.85 -0.18
N ILE A 214 14.87 -12.53 0.03
CA ILE A 214 15.47 -11.22 -0.30
C ILE A 214 16.45 -11.40 -1.47
N SER A 215 16.43 -10.53 -2.47
CA SER A 215 17.34 -10.54 -3.62
C SER A 215 18.74 -10.07 -3.23
N PRO A 216 19.79 -10.33 -4.03
CA PRO A 216 21.10 -9.71 -3.83
C PRO A 216 21.11 -8.17 -3.87
N LYS A 217 20.06 -7.56 -4.42
CA LYS A 217 19.86 -6.09 -4.45
C LYS A 217 19.08 -5.57 -3.24
N GLY A 218 18.71 -6.42 -2.28
CA GLY A 218 17.92 -6.03 -1.12
C GLY A 218 16.40 -5.93 -1.38
N ASP A 219 15.90 -6.42 -2.52
CA ASP A 219 14.46 -6.45 -2.79
C ASP A 219 13.82 -7.72 -2.20
N TYR A 220 12.66 -7.60 -1.56
CA TYR A 220 11.86 -8.78 -1.24
C TYR A 220 11.27 -9.38 -2.53
N ARG A 221 11.62 -10.64 -2.82
CA ARG A 221 11.17 -11.37 -4.02
C ARG A 221 9.69 -11.71 -3.99
N PHE A 222 9.14 -11.87 -2.79
CA PHE A 222 7.75 -12.24 -2.55
C PHE A 222 7.02 -11.17 -1.75
N HIS A 223 7.35 -9.88 -1.96
CA HIS A 223 6.51 -8.79 -1.48
C HIS A 223 5.48 -8.48 -2.57
N PRO A 224 4.25 -9.03 -2.47
CA PRO A 224 3.30 -8.95 -3.57
C PRO A 224 2.74 -7.55 -3.77
N THR A 225 2.75 -6.73 -2.71
CA THR A 225 2.03 -5.46 -2.68
C THR A 225 2.85 -4.29 -3.21
N HIS A 226 4.14 -4.17 -2.88
CA HIS A 226 4.97 -3.02 -3.27
C HIS A 226 5.99 -3.36 -4.37
N PRO A 227 6.33 -2.40 -5.25
CA PRO A 227 7.41 -2.53 -6.21
C PRO A 227 8.75 -2.82 -5.53
N PRO A 228 9.70 -3.43 -6.25
CA PRO A 228 11.06 -3.64 -5.74
C PRO A 228 11.66 -2.33 -5.24
N ILE A 229 12.27 -2.34 -4.06
CA ILE A 229 12.84 -1.14 -3.44
C ILE A 229 13.89 -0.48 -4.32
N SER A 230 14.70 -1.28 -5.00
CA SER A 230 15.68 -0.81 -5.99
C SER A 230 15.04 -0.04 -7.15
N SER A 231 13.84 -0.43 -7.58
CA SER A 231 13.09 0.30 -8.60
C SER A 231 12.55 1.62 -8.09
N ARG A 232 12.13 1.69 -6.82
CA ARG A 232 11.64 2.93 -6.19
C ARG A 232 12.77 3.94 -6.03
N ILE A 233 13.92 3.47 -5.52
CA ILE A 233 15.17 4.26 -5.42
C ILE A 233 15.56 4.86 -6.77
N ALA A 234 15.59 4.04 -7.84
CA ALA A 234 15.98 4.52 -9.17
C ALA A 234 15.03 5.62 -9.72
N LYS A 235 13.73 5.57 -9.37
CA LYS A 235 12.79 6.64 -9.74
C LYS A 235 13.11 7.94 -9.02
N VAL A 236 13.42 7.88 -7.72
CA VAL A 236 13.78 9.05 -6.92
C VAL A 236 15.12 9.64 -7.41
N GLU A 237 16.13 8.81 -7.66
CA GLU A 237 17.43 9.24 -8.21
C GLU A 237 17.27 9.94 -9.56
N LYS A 238 16.39 9.42 -10.43
CA LYS A 238 16.06 10.06 -11.72
C LYS A 238 15.36 11.41 -11.53
N ALA A 239 14.47 11.54 -10.55
CA ALA A 239 13.79 12.82 -10.29
C ALA A 239 14.76 13.85 -9.71
N LEU A 240 15.65 13.43 -8.81
CA LEU A 240 16.68 14.30 -8.22
C LEU A 240 17.61 14.88 -9.30
N SER A 241 18.05 14.07 -10.27
CA SER A 241 18.92 14.54 -11.36
C SER A 241 18.24 15.51 -12.35
N GLN A 242 16.92 15.69 -12.26
CA GLN A 242 16.16 16.67 -13.04
C GLN A 242 15.97 17.99 -12.30
N LEU A 243 16.34 18.05 -11.01
CA LEU A 243 16.26 19.23 -10.14
C LEU A 243 17.64 19.87 -9.89
N ASP A 244 18.69 19.31 -10.47
CA ASP A 244 20.05 19.86 -10.53
C ASP A 244 20.22 20.72 -11.79
#